data_AF-A0A1S9PHJ0-F1
#
_entry.id   AF-A0A1S9PHJ0-F1
#
_cell.length_a   1.000
_cell.length_b   1.000
_cell.length_c   1.000
_cell.angle_alpha   90.00
_cell.angle_beta   90.00
_cell.angle_gamma   90.00
#
_symmetry.space_group_name_H-M   'P 1'
#
loop_
_entity.id
_entity.type
_entity.pdbx_description
1 polymer ?
#
loop_
_entity_poly.entity_id
_entity_poly.type
_entity_poly.pdbx_seq_one_letter_code
_entity_poly.pdbx_strand_id
1 'polypeptide(L)'
;MQVKSLLSQVRAAELLAAIGAKVVLGARRSDHLARIVYQIQQNGGEAAFLAVDVTRRGDRTELKALAVERFGKLDVMINNAGISR
;
A
#
# COMPACT_ATOMS: atom_id res chain seq x y z
N MET A 1 16.49 -9.46 0.88
CA MET A 1 16.19 -8.01 0.76
C MET A 1 14.68 -7.85 0.85
N GLN A 2 14.13 -7.44 2.00
CA GLN A 2 12.67 -7.22 2.14
C GLN A 2 12.35 -5.81 1.66
N VAL A 3 11.72 -5.69 0.50
CA VAL A 3 11.21 -4.39 0.01
C VAL A 3 9.89 -4.13 0.73
N LYS A 4 9.76 -3.01 1.44
CA LYS A 4 8.49 -2.63 2.10
C LYS A 4 8.03 -1.31 1.48
N SER A 5 6.93 -1.34 0.73
CA SER A 5 6.56 -0.23 -0.14
C SER A 5 5.14 0.29 0.07
N LEU A 6 4.97 1.61 -0.01
CA LEU A 6 3.68 2.28 -0.11
C LEU A 6 3.33 2.55 -1.58
N LEU A 7 2.19 2.06 -2.07
CA LEU A 7 1.78 2.17 -3.47
C LEU A 7 0.31 2.57 -3.65
N SER A 8 0.02 3.24 -4.77
CA SER A 8 -1.34 3.64 -5.17
C SER A 8 -1.84 2.97 -6.47
N GLN A 9 -1.06 2.09 -7.10
CA GLN A 9 -1.44 1.35 -8.33
C GLN A 9 -1.44 -0.17 -8.08
N VAL A 10 -2.43 -0.85 -8.67
CA VAL A 10 -2.73 -2.28 -8.44
C VAL A 10 -1.61 -3.19 -8.91
N ARG A 11 -1.17 -3.04 -10.17
CA ARG A 11 -0.20 -3.95 -10.79
C ARG A 11 1.17 -3.89 -10.15
N ALA A 12 1.63 -2.70 -9.78
CA ALA A 12 2.88 -2.53 -9.07
C ALA A 12 2.85 -3.24 -7.71
N ALA A 13 1.73 -3.16 -7.00
CA ALA A 13 1.59 -3.78 -5.68
C ALA A 13 1.59 -5.31 -5.76
N GLU A 14 0.88 -5.89 -6.72
CA GLU A 14 0.88 -7.33 -7.00
C GLU A 14 2.29 -7.83 -7.32
N LEU A 15 3.00 -7.15 -8.23
CA LEU A 15 4.35 -7.53 -8.65
C LEU A 15 5.35 -7.44 -7.50
N LEU A 16 5.29 -6.37 -6.70
CA LEU A 16 6.17 -6.23 -5.54
C LEU A 16 5.89 -7.32 -4.51
N ALA A 17 4.62 -7.59 -4.20
CA ALA A 17 4.27 -8.65 -3.27
C ALA A 17 4.74 -10.03 -3.77
N ALA A 18 4.63 -10.30 -5.07
CA ALA A 18 5.09 -11.55 -5.68
C ALA A 18 6.60 -11.79 -5.54
N ILE A 19 7.42 -10.73 -5.45
CA ILE A 19 8.87 -10.82 -5.19
C ILE A 19 9.22 -10.78 -3.69
N GLY A 20 8.23 -10.96 -2.81
CA GLY A 20 8.41 -11.01 -1.36
C GLY A 20 8.40 -9.65 -0.64
N ALA A 21 7.92 -8.60 -1.30
CA ALA A 21 7.73 -7.31 -0.66
C ALA A 21 6.52 -7.34 0.29
N LYS A 22 6.61 -6.58 1.39
CA LYS A 22 5.46 -6.30 2.27
C LYS A 22 4.86 -4.97 1.83
N VAL A 23 3.60 -4.96 1.42
CA VAL A 23 3.02 -3.80 0.73
C VAL A 23 1.93 -3.16 1.59
N VAL A 24 1.96 -1.83 1.72
CA VAL A 24 0.83 -1.08 2.25
C VAL A 24 0.25 -0.21 1.14
N LEU A 25 -1.06 -0.28 0.95
CA LEU A 25 -1.75 0.46 -0.10
C LEU A 25 -2.50 1.65 0.48
N GLY A 26 -2.40 2.80 -0.19
CA GLY A 26 -3.10 4.03 0.19
C GLY A 26 -3.84 4.66 -0.98
N ALA A 27 -5.17 4.72 -0.91
CA ALA A 27 -6.02 5.43 -1.86
C ALA A 27 -7.39 5.79 -1.26
N ARG A 28 -8.18 6.61 -1.97
CA ARG A 28 -9.51 7.05 -1.51
C ARG A 28 -10.59 5.95 -1.54
N ARG A 29 -10.51 5.00 -2.48
CA ARG A 29 -11.50 3.93 -2.70
C ARG A 29 -11.14 2.68 -1.92
N SER A 30 -11.68 2.53 -0.71
CA SER A 30 -11.34 1.46 0.23
C SER A 30 -11.77 0.07 -0.23
N ASP A 31 -12.91 -0.04 -0.90
CA ASP A 31 -13.44 -1.26 -1.53
C ASP A 31 -12.45 -1.85 -2.55
N HIS A 32 -11.91 -0.99 -3.40
CA HIS A 32 -10.92 -1.36 -4.39
C HIS A 32 -9.60 -1.81 -3.73
N LEU A 33 -9.16 -1.12 -2.68
CA LEU A 33 -7.97 -1.51 -1.92
C LEU A 33 -8.12 -2.87 -1.24
N ALA A 34 -9.27 -3.11 -0.60
CA ALA A 34 -9.56 -4.35 0.09
C ALA A 34 -9.49 -5.55 -0.86
N ARG A 35 -10.02 -5.41 -2.09
CA ARG A 35 -9.94 -6.45 -3.12
C ARG A 35 -8.50 -6.80 -3.49
N ILE A 36 -7.64 -5.80 -3.63
CA ILE A 36 -6.23 -6.01 -4.02
C ILE A 36 -5.46 -6.67 -2.88
N VAL A 37 -5.63 -6.19 -1.65
CA VAL A 37 -5.01 -6.80 -0.47
C VAL A 37 -5.44 -8.26 -0.34
N TYR A 38 -6.73 -8.53 -0.50
CA TYR A 38 -7.24 -9.90 -0.50
C TYR A 38 -6.55 -10.77 -1.56
N GLN A 39 -6.47 -10.30 -2.81
CA GLN A 39 -5.79 -11.04 -3.88
C GLN A 39 -4.31 -11.30 -3.59
N ILE A 40 -3.59 -10.30 -3.08
CA ILE A 40 -2.18 -10.45 -2.70
C ILE A 40 -2.02 -11.53 -1.61
N GLN A 41 -2.89 -11.48 -0.58
CA GLN A 41 -2.86 -12.43 0.52
C GLN A 41 -3.22 -13.86 0.05
N GLN A 42 -4.19 -14.02 -0.85
CA GLN A 42 -4.51 -15.32 -1.45
C GLN A 42 -3.34 -15.90 -2.25
N ASN A 43 -2.50 -15.04 -2.83
CA ASN A 43 -1.29 -15.45 -3.56
C ASN A 43 -0.06 -15.63 -2.64
N GLY A 44 -0.25 -15.63 -1.30
CA GLY A 44 0.83 -15.84 -0.32
C GLY A 44 1.68 -14.60 -0.02
N GLY A 45 1.30 -13.43 -0.53
CA GLY A 45 1.98 -12.16 -0.25
C GLY A 45 1.47 -11.48 1.02
N GLU A 46 2.24 -10.51 1.52
CA GLU A 46 1.87 -9.71 2.69
C GLU A 46 1.43 -8.31 2.26
N ALA A 47 0.17 -7.97 2.52
CA ALA A 47 -0.35 -6.63 2.25
C ALA A 47 -1.35 -6.12 3.30
N ALA A 48 -1.41 -4.80 3.46
CA ALA A 48 -2.42 -4.07 4.22
C ALA A 48 -2.86 -2.81 3.45
N PHE A 49 -3.96 -2.18 3.86
CA PHE A 49 -4.41 -0.94 3.23
C PHE A 49 -4.95 0.06 4.25
N LEU A 50 -4.91 1.34 3.86
CA LEU A 50 -5.60 2.42 4.55
C LEU A 50 -6.29 3.32 3.53
N ALA A 51 -7.54 3.69 3.80
CA ALA A 51 -8.22 4.71 3.02
C ALA A 51 -7.56 6.06 3.30
N VAL A 52 -7.02 6.71 2.27
CA VAL A 52 -6.28 7.97 2.42
C VAL A 52 -6.58 8.95 1.31
N ASP A 53 -6.63 10.22 1.68
CA ASP A 53 -6.50 11.36 0.79
C ASP A 53 -5.08 11.93 0.92
N VAL A 54 -4.25 11.70 -0.10
CA VAL A 54 -2.84 12.13 -0.10
C VAL A 54 -2.65 13.65 -0.07
N THR A 55 -3.71 14.43 -0.32
CA THR A 55 -3.68 15.89 -0.17
C THR A 55 -3.71 16.31 1.30
N ARG A 56 -4.20 15.43 2.19
CA ARG A 56 -4.23 15.64 3.63
C ARG A 56 -2.94 15.14 4.26
N ARG A 57 -2.31 16.00 5.05
CA ARG A 57 -1.07 15.64 5.74
C ARG A 57 -1.27 14.53 6.78
N GLY A 58 -2.43 14.52 7.47
CA GLY A 58 -2.79 13.52 8.47
C GLY A 58 -2.79 12.10 7.90
N ASP A 59 -3.52 11.90 6.80
CA ASP A 59 -3.65 10.61 6.12
C ASP A 59 -2.28 10.02 5.70
N ARG A 60 -1.34 10.88 5.27
CA ARG A 60 0.04 10.42 4.96
C ARG A 60 0.81 9.98 6.19
N THR A 61 0.60 10.62 7.34
CA THR A 61 1.22 10.23 8.61
C THR A 61 0.65 8.89 9.08
N GLU A 62 -0.66 8.72 9.02
CA GLU A 62 -1.34 7.47 9.39
C GLU A 62 -0.92 6.30 8.49
N LEU A 63 -0.79 6.54 7.18
CA LEU A 63 -0.34 5.52 6.23
C LEU A 63 1.08 5.02 6.54
N LYS A 64 1.98 5.93 6.92
CA LYS A 64 3.34 5.58 7.36
C LYS A 64 3.29 4.80 8.68
N ALA A 65 2.46 5.26 9.63
CA ALA A 65 2.30 4.59 10.91
C ALA A 65 1.80 3.15 10.73
N LEU A 66 0.83 2.92 9.84
CA LEU A 66 0.35 1.57 9.51
C LEU A 66 1.47 0.66 8.98
N ALA A 67 2.33 1.17 8.10
CA ALA A 67 3.46 0.39 7.58
C ALA A 67 4.45 -0.01 8.68
N VAL A 68 4.71 0.90 9.63
CA VAL A 68 5.57 0.63 10.79
C VAL A 68 4.89 -0.34 11.76
N GLU A 69 3.61 -0.15 12.06
CA GLU A 69 2.85 -1.03 12.96
C GLU A 69 2.78 -2.46 12.43
N ARG A 70 2.48 -2.64 11.13
CA ARG A 70 2.32 -3.96 10.53
C ARG A 70 3.64 -4.65 10.23
N PHE A 71 4.64 -3.89 9.77
CA PHE A 71 5.84 -4.46 9.17
C PHE A 71 7.15 -3.95 9.79
N GLY A 72 7.07 -3.17 10.87
CA GLY A 72 8.19 -2.71 11.71
C GLY A 72 8.96 -1.50 11.15
N LYS A 73 8.96 -1.28 9.83
CA LYS A 73 9.63 -0.16 9.18
C LYS A 73 9.06 0.12 7.79
N LEU A 74 9.31 1.32 7.29
CA LEU A 74 9.03 1.74 5.92
C LEU A 74 10.35 1.90 5.15
N ASP A 75 10.58 1.09 4.12
CA ASP A 75 11.80 1.16 3.30
C ASP A 75 11.63 2.06 2.08
N VAL A 76 10.45 2.00 1.41
CA VAL A 76 10.17 2.71 0.17
C VAL A 76 8.79 3.33 0.21
N MET A 77 8.64 4.57 -0.29
CA MET A 77 7.34 5.21 -0.49
C MET A 77 7.18 5.67 -1.94
N ILE A 78 6.12 5.20 -2.60
CA ILE A 78 5.84 5.49 -4.01
C ILE A 78 4.59 6.36 -4.09
N ASN A 79 4.80 7.66 -4.30
CA ASN A 79 3.72 8.64 -4.43
C ASN A 79 3.19 8.65 -5.87
N ASN A 80 2.15 7.86 -6.15
CA ASN A 80 1.60 7.74 -7.51
C ASN A 80 0.10 8.04 -7.56
N ALA A 81 -0.35 9.01 -6.76
CA ALA A 81 -1.72 9.47 -6.78
C ALA A 81 -1.96 10.32 -8.04
N GLY A 82 -2.78 9.82 -8.96
CA GLY A 82 -3.20 10.53 -10.16
C GLY A 82 -4.60 11.12 -10.03
N ILE A 83 -4.83 12.23 -10.71
CA ILE A 83 -6.16 12.83 -10.90
C ILE A 83 -6.50 12.68 -12.38
N SER A 84 -7.66 12.10 -12.68
CA SER A 84 -8.23 12.09 -14.03
C SER A 84 -9.38 13.10 -14.04
N ARG A 85 -9.44 13.96 -15.08
CA ARG A 85 -10.52 14.92 -15.30
C ARG A 85 -11.52 14.33 -16.28
#